data_AF-A0AAV0I4Q0-F1
#
_entry.id   AF-A0AAV0I4Q0-F1
#
_cell.length_a   1.000
_cell.length_b   1.000
_cell.length_c   1.000
_cell.angle_alpha   90.00
_cell.angle_beta   90.00
_cell.angle_gamma   90.00
#
_symmetry.space_group_name_H-M   'P 1'
#
loop_
_entity.id
_entity.type
_entity.pdbx_description
1 polymer ?
#
loop_
_entity_poly.entity_id
_entity_poly.type
_entity_poly.pdbx_seq_one_letter_code
_entity_poly.pdbx_strand_id
1 'polypeptide(L)'
;MCFQTCRFDSRNSVLEWSILLIDNSNRSGSMEFVVPPADTSAFFPISVRFSAASTYSDVKVATVIPLRGGAPPKFSQRTQLVTENYQVV
;
A
#
# COMPACT_ATOMS: atom_id res chain seq x y z
N MET A 1 -9.44 2.79 19.56
CA MET A 1 -9.99 3.21 18.24
C MET A 1 -9.67 2.10 17.25
N CYS A 2 -10.67 1.55 16.56
CA CYS A 2 -10.46 0.47 15.59
C CYS A 2 -10.02 1.08 14.24
N PHE A 3 -8.77 0.84 13.82
CA PHE A 3 -8.20 1.37 12.57
C PHE A 3 -8.41 0.44 11.35
N GLN A 4 -9.23 -0.60 11.51
CA GLN A 4 -9.46 -1.64 10.50
C GLN A 4 -10.95 -1.70 10.15
N THR A 5 -11.26 -1.86 8.86
CA THR A 5 -12.63 -2.00 8.36
C THR A 5 -12.71 -3.13 7.34
N CYS A 6 -13.89 -3.74 7.26
CA CYS A 6 -14.20 -4.81 6.33
C CYS A 6 -15.43 -4.40 5.53
N ARG A 7 -15.37 -4.52 4.19
CA ARG A 7 -16.47 -4.16 3.30
C ARG A 7 -16.66 -5.24 2.26
N PHE A 8 -17.89 -5.70 2.06
CA PHE A 8 -18.22 -6.63 0.99
C PHE A 8 -18.77 -5.88 -0.22
N ASP A 9 -18.11 -6.02 -1.37
CA ASP A 9 -18.58 -5.55 -2.67
C ASP A 9 -19.28 -6.70 -3.40
N SER A 10 -20.61 -6.72 -3.34
CA SER A 10 -21.43 -7.76 -3.96
C SER A 10 -21.37 -7.78 -5.48
N ARG A 11 -21.08 -6.63 -6.13
CA ARG A 11 -21.01 -6.56 -7.59
C ARG A 11 -19.81 -7.35 -8.12
N ASN A 12 -18.69 -7.24 -7.42
CA ASN A 12 -17.46 -7.92 -7.79
C ASN A 12 -17.22 -9.20 -6.98
N SER A 13 -18.08 -9.49 -5.99
CA SER A 13 -17.92 -10.59 -5.03
C SER A 13 -16.58 -10.54 -4.30
N VAL A 14 -16.19 -9.35 -3.83
CA VAL A 14 -14.90 -9.09 -3.16
C VAL A 14 -15.13 -8.69 -1.71
N LEU A 15 -14.43 -9.34 -0.78
CA LEU A 15 -14.28 -8.88 0.60
C LEU A 15 -13.03 -8.00 0.71
N GLU A 16 -13.24 -6.70 0.91
CA GLU A 16 -12.18 -5.71 1.06
C GLU A 16 -11.83 -5.53 2.53
N TRP A 17 -10.59 -5.87 2.88
CA TRP A 17 -9.99 -5.55 4.18
C TRP A 17 -9.16 -4.29 4.07
N SER A 18 -9.50 -3.26 4.85
CA SER A 18 -8.77 -2.00 4.90
C SER A 18 -8.13 -1.81 6.27
N ILE A 19 -6.83 -1.52 6.27
CA ILE A 19 -6.06 -1.11 7.45
C ILE A 19 -5.51 0.28 7.15
N LEU A 20 -5.88 1.27 7.96
CA LEU A 20 -5.58 2.67 7.65
C LEU A 20 -4.08 3.00 7.71
N LEU A 21 -3.34 2.40 8.65
CA LEU A 21 -1.91 2.60 8.83
C LEU A 21 -1.27 1.31 9.35
N ILE A 22 -0.18 0.89 8.73
CA ILE A 22 0.68 -0.21 9.20
C ILE A 22 2.07 0.36 9.43
N ASP A 23 2.57 0.23 10.66
CA ASP A 23 3.91 0.62 11.10
C ASP A 23 4.46 -0.40 12.14
N ASN A 24 5.54 -0.03 12.83
CA ASN A 24 6.20 -0.94 13.77
C ASN A 24 5.35 -1.29 15.01
N SER A 25 4.31 -0.51 15.31
CA SER A 25 3.39 -0.76 16.43
C SER A 25 2.34 -1.84 16.11
N ASN A 26 2.08 -2.12 14.84
CA ASN A 26 1.02 -3.02 14.39
C ASN A 26 1.43 -3.87 13.17
N ARG A 27 2.60 -4.52 13.29
CA ARG A 27 3.25 -5.33 12.24
C ARG A 27 2.51 -6.62 11.85
N SER A 28 1.46 -6.98 12.58
CA SER A 28 0.68 -8.19 12.35
C SER A 28 -0.79 -7.90 12.53
N GLY A 29 -1.61 -8.51 11.69
CA GLY A 29 -3.06 -8.53 11.81
C GLY A 29 -3.62 -9.78 11.15
N SER A 30 -4.83 -10.15 11.53
CA SER A 30 -5.57 -11.25 10.94
C SER A 30 -6.98 -10.81 10.60
N MET A 31 -7.56 -11.45 9.60
CA MET A 31 -8.97 -11.35 9.25
C MET A 31 -9.54 -12.77 9.20
N GLU A 32 -10.64 -12.98 9.92
CA GLU A 32 -11.41 -14.21 9.88
C GLU A 32 -12.79 -13.91 9.29
N PHE A 33 -13.26 -14.78 8.40
CA PHE A 33 -14.56 -14.65 7.77
C PHE A 33 -15.15 -16.04 7.48
N VAL A 34 -16.48 -16.10 7.32
CA VAL A 34 -17.22 -17.32 7.00
C VAL A 34 -17.97 -17.11 5.70
N VAL A 35 -17.94 -18.12 4.83
CA VAL A 35 -18.66 -18.16 3.55
C VAL A 35 -19.51 -19.42 3.46
N PRO A 36 -20.54 -19.44 2.59
CA PRO A 36 -21.15 -20.68 2.14
C PRO A 36 -20.10 -21.63 1.52
N PRO A 37 -20.43 -22.92 1.35
CA PRO A 37 -19.55 -23.86 0.66
C PRO A 37 -19.09 -23.32 -0.69
N ALA A 38 -17.78 -23.19 -0.86
CA ALA A 38 -17.14 -22.67 -2.05
C ALA A 38 -15.83 -23.43 -2.30
N ASP A 39 -15.42 -23.50 -3.56
CA ASP A 39 -14.09 -24.02 -3.89
C ASP A 39 -13.01 -23.06 -3.37
N THR A 40 -11.93 -23.59 -2.82
CA THR A 40 -10.84 -22.78 -2.28
C THR A 40 -10.17 -21.90 -3.33
N SER A 41 -10.19 -22.29 -4.61
CA SER A 41 -9.63 -21.50 -5.70
C SER A 41 -10.39 -20.19 -5.92
N ALA A 42 -11.63 -20.08 -5.44
CA ALA A 42 -12.43 -18.86 -5.58
C ALA A 42 -11.90 -17.68 -4.75
N PHE A 43 -11.00 -17.93 -3.78
CA PHE A 43 -10.41 -16.89 -2.94
C PHE A 43 -9.07 -16.35 -3.46
N PHE A 44 -8.59 -16.90 -4.59
CA PHE A 44 -7.32 -16.51 -5.19
C PHE A 44 -7.53 -15.88 -6.58
N PRO A 45 -6.71 -14.89 -6.97
CA PRO A 45 -5.61 -14.31 -6.19
C PRO A 45 -6.08 -13.31 -5.13
N ILE A 46 -5.40 -13.28 -3.98
CA ILE A 46 -5.59 -12.22 -2.98
C ILE A 46 -4.77 -11.00 -3.43
N SER A 47 -5.44 -9.89 -3.73
CA SER A 47 -4.78 -8.65 -4.15
C SER A 47 -4.50 -7.74 -2.96
N VAL A 48 -3.25 -7.29 -2.82
CA VAL A 48 -2.83 -6.35 -1.77
C VAL A 48 -2.50 -5.00 -2.40
N ARG A 49 -3.03 -3.92 -1.81
CA ARG A 49 -2.77 -2.55 -2.26
C ARG A 49 -2.36 -1.68 -1.09
N PHE A 50 -1.24 -0.99 -1.22
CA PHE A 50 -0.80 0.01 -0.25
C PHE A 50 0.02 1.11 -0.93
N SER A 51 0.19 2.21 -0.20
CA SER A 51 1.14 3.25 -0.57
C SER A 51 1.93 3.69 0.65
N ALA A 52 3.17 4.14 0.42
CA ALA A 52 4.03 4.67 1.47
C ALA A 52 4.76 5.93 0.98
N ALA A 53 5.07 6.84 1.91
CA ALA A 53 5.88 8.02 1.61
C ALA A 53 7.38 7.71 1.52
N SER A 54 7.80 6.57 2.09
CA SER A 54 9.15 6.01 1.95
C SER A 54 9.19 4.99 0.81
N THR A 55 10.29 5.00 0.07
CA THR A 55 10.59 3.96 -0.93
C THR A 55 11.38 2.83 -0.28
N TYR A 56 11.30 1.64 -0.89
CA TYR A 56 12.06 0.49 -0.44
C TYR A 56 13.58 0.73 -0.52
N SER A 57 14.05 1.30 -1.63
CA SER A 57 15.47 1.55 -1.90
C SER A 57 16.02 2.85 -1.28
N ASP A 58 15.19 3.61 -0.55
CA ASP A 58 15.51 4.89 0.10
C ASP A 58 16.27 5.93 -0.76
N VAL A 59 15.99 5.97 -2.07
CA VAL A 59 16.63 6.91 -3.00
C VAL A 59 16.06 8.32 -2.81
N LYS A 60 16.95 9.32 -2.65
CA LYS A 60 16.59 10.73 -2.38
C LYS A 60 17.39 11.69 -3.26
N VAL A 61 16.78 12.81 -3.62
CA VAL A 61 17.50 13.92 -4.28
C VAL A 61 18.29 14.67 -3.22
N ALA A 62 19.61 14.56 -3.25
CA ALA A 62 20.47 15.18 -2.25
C ALA A 62 20.60 16.70 -2.44
N THR A 63 20.73 17.17 -3.68
CA THR A 63 20.89 18.59 -4.00
C THR A 63 20.53 18.88 -5.45
N VAL A 64 20.18 20.13 -5.75
CA VAL A 64 19.94 20.64 -7.11
C VAL A 64 20.94 21.76 -7.36
N ILE A 65 21.73 21.65 -8.43
CA ILE A 65 22.85 22.55 -8.71
C ILE A 65 22.66 23.20 -10.09
N PRO A 66 22.80 24.53 -10.24
CA PRO A 66 22.68 25.19 -11.53
C PRO A 66 23.88 24.92 -12.45
N LEU A 67 23.62 24.67 -13.73
CA LEU A 67 24.66 24.33 -14.73
C LEU A 67 25.60 25.49 -15.07
N ARG A 68 25.13 26.73 -14.97
CA ARG A 68 25.88 27.94 -15.37
C ARG A 68 26.35 28.78 -14.17
N GLY A 69 26.51 28.14 -13.01
CA GLY A 69 26.80 28.82 -11.75
C GLY A 69 25.58 29.58 -11.18
N GLY A 70 25.72 30.09 -9.96
CA GLY A 70 24.64 30.77 -9.23
C GLY A 70 24.18 30.00 -7.99
N ALA A 71 23.24 30.59 -7.24
CA ALA A 71 22.71 29.98 -6.02
C ALA A 71 21.85 28.73 -6.35
N PRO A 72 21.88 27.68 -5.51
CA PRO A 72 20.97 26.55 -5.64
C PRO A 72 19.51 27.00 -5.69
N PRO A 73 18.71 26.51 -6.64
CA PRO A 73 17.30 26.85 -6.70
C PRO A 73 16.53 26.21 -5.55
N LYS A 74 15.39 26.80 -5.18
CA LYS A 74 14.43 26.15 -4.29
C LYS A 74 13.90 24.88 -4.95
N PHE A 75 13.82 23.81 -4.19
CA PHE A 75 13.37 22.51 -4.66
C PHE A 75 12.40 21.88 -3.64
N SER A 76 11.45 21.11 -4.15
CA SER A 76 10.57 20.26 -3.35
C SER A 76 10.51 18.87 -3.99
N GLN A 77 10.49 17.83 -3.16
CA GLN A 77 10.33 16.45 -3.60
C GLN A 77 9.09 15.84 -2.96
N ARG A 78 8.38 15.03 -3.75
CA ARG A 78 7.39 14.07 -3.25
C ARG A 78 7.84 12.67 -3.66
N THR A 79 7.91 11.78 -2.68
CA THR A 79 8.27 10.38 -2.88
C THR A 79 7.07 9.51 -2.54
N GLN A 80 6.84 8.47 -3.34
CA GLN A 80 5.73 7.55 -3.13
C GLN A 80 6.13 6.15 -3.60
N LEU A 81 5.92 5.17 -2.74
CA LEU A 81 5.90 3.75 -3.09
C LEU A 81 4.44 3.35 -3.31
N VAL A 82 4.16 2.64 -4.40
CA VAL A 82 2.84 2.06 -4.69
C VAL A 82 3.01 0.63 -5.17
N THR A 83 2.04 -0.22 -4.82
CA THR A 83 1.93 -1.56 -5.37
C THR A 83 1.44 -1.52 -6.82
N GLU A 84 2.03 -2.31 -7.70
CA GLU A 84 1.48 -2.60 -9.03
C GLU A 84 0.67 -3.90 -8.98
N ASN A 85 1.31 -5.06 -9.17
CA ASN A 85 0.68 -6.38 -9.06
C ASN A 85 1.23 -7.14 -7.84
N TYR A 86 0.74 -6.80 -6.65
CA TYR A 86 1.07 -7.54 -5.43
C TYR A 86 -0.04 -8.52 -5.10
N GLN A 87 0.21 -9.81 -5.34
CA GLN A 87 -0.79 -10.86 -5.23
C GLN A 87 -0.26 -12.09 -4.51
N VAL A 88 -1.15 -12.79 -3.81
CA VAL A 88 -0.94 -14.15 -3.34
C VAL A 88 -1.75 -15.08 -4.25
N VAL A 89 -1.09 -16.09 -4.82
CA VAL A 89 -1.66 -17.06 -5.79
C VAL A 89 -1.70 -18.46 -5.21
#